data_AF-A0A1Q3H3T0-F1
#
_entry.id   AF-A0A1Q3H3T0-F1
#
_cell.length_a   1.000
_cell.length_b   1.000
_cell.length_c   1.000
_cell.angle_alpha   90.00
_cell.angle_beta   90.00
_cell.angle_gamma   90.00
#
_symmetry.space_group_name_H-M   'P 1'
#
loop_
_entity.id
_entity.type
_entity.pdbx_description
1 polymer ?
#
loop_
_entity_poly.entity_id
_entity_poly.type
_entity_poly.pdbx_seq_one_letter_code
_entity_poly.pdbx_strand_id
1 'polypeptide(L)'
;MQIDLKKVLQLSGSLAFRIIFLYLCMFSCSSKKQTNTQSPAIQQMAQEFLGEYGIDFIRKEVNAAFKVYEVPQTEANYQRCADELTRLRKASKNSVSEMDILSHVKALNARAYGVSFFKQLSASAKYLENNSLDLPS
;
A
#
# COMPACT_ATOMS: atom_id res chain seq x y z
N MET A 1 21.35 46.36 -30.08
CA MET A 1 21.92 45.72 -28.88
C MET A 1 21.92 44.21 -29.12
N GLN A 2 22.98 43.69 -29.73
CA GLN A 2 23.11 42.25 -30.02
C GLN A 2 23.75 41.58 -28.82
N ILE A 3 23.08 40.57 -28.26
CA ILE A 3 23.63 39.76 -27.18
C ILE A 3 24.52 38.69 -27.82
N ASP A 4 25.81 38.79 -27.56
CA ASP A 4 26.85 37.91 -28.08
C ASP A 4 26.75 36.52 -27.43
N LEU A 5 26.25 35.55 -28.20
CA LEU A 5 25.93 34.19 -27.78
C LEU A 5 27.17 33.36 -27.38
N LYS A 6 28.39 33.82 -27.70
CA LYS A 6 29.63 33.08 -27.44
C LYS A 6 30.05 33.04 -25.96
N LYS A 7 29.56 33.96 -25.13
CA LYS A 7 29.91 33.99 -23.70
C LYS A 7 29.19 32.95 -22.85
N VAL A 8 28.08 32.38 -23.32
CA VAL A 8 27.29 31.42 -22.55
C VAL A 8 27.91 30.01 -22.56
N LEU A 9 28.70 29.67 -23.59
CA LEU A 9 29.19 28.31 -23.80
C LEU A 9 30.49 27.96 -23.04
N GLN A 10 31.18 28.94 -22.44
CA GLN A 10 32.48 28.74 -21.77
C GLN A 10 32.39 28.57 -20.24
N LEU A 11 31.20 28.47 -19.66
CA LEU A 11 30.99 28.34 -18.21
C LEU A 11 30.74 26.89 -17.74
N SER A 12 31.05 25.88 -18.56
CA SER A 12 30.85 24.45 -18.25
C SER A 12 32.02 23.78 -17.50
N GLY A 13 33.07 24.52 -17.15
CA GLY A 13 34.30 23.98 -16.54
C GLY A 13 34.51 24.26 -15.05
N SER A 14 33.62 25.00 -14.39
CA SER A 14 33.81 25.37 -12.98
C SER A 14 33.24 24.31 -12.03
N LEU A 15 34.04 23.92 -11.02
CA LEU A 15 33.64 23.05 -9.91
C LEU A 15 32.33 23.53 -9.23
N ALA A 16 32.04 24.84 -9.32
CA ALA A 16 30.82 25.45 -8.80
C ALA A 16 29.54 25.01 -9.55
N PHE A 17 29.63 24.66 -10.83
CA PHE A 17 28.46 24.21 -11.61
C PHE A 17 28.02 22.79 -11.21
N ARG A 18 28.97 21.95 -10.76
CA ARG A 18 28.66 20.61 -10.24
C ARG A 18 27.98 20.65 -8.87
N ILE A 19 28.22 21.68 -8.05
CA ILE A 19 27.58 21.83 -6.74
C ILE A 19 26.12 22.27 -6.89
N ILE A 20 25.82 23.13 -7.88
CA ILE A 20 24.45 23.56 -8.17
C ILE A 20 23.62 22.41 -8.77
N PHE A 21 24.22 21.58 -9.63
CA PHE A 21 23.53 20.42 -10.21
C PHE A 21 23.30 19.29 -9.19
N LEU A 22 24.14 19.17 -8.14
CA LEU A 22 23.91 18.21 -7.05
C LEU A 22 22.78 18.61 -6.09
N TYR A 23 22.45 19.90 -6.00
CA TYR A 23 21.38 20.39 -5.13
C TYR A 23 19.97 20.26 -5.75
N LEU A 24 19.86 20.09 -7.08
CA LEU A 24 18.56 19.93 -7.75
C LEU A 24 18.00 18.51 -7.76
N CYS A 25 18.79 17.50 -7.40
CA CYS A 25 18.31 16.11 -7.31
C CYS A 25 17.71 15.73 -5.94
N MET A 26 17.68 16.65 -4.96
CA MET A 26 17.30 16.31 -3.58
C MET A 26 15.89 16.76 -3.13
N PHE A 27 15.07 17.40 -3.96
CA PHE A 27 13.69 17.74 -3.57
C PHE A 27 12.71 17.68 -4.74
N SER A 28 12.60 16.50 -5.34
CA SER A 28 11.30 16.05 -5.85
C SER A 28 11.04 14.63 -5.41
N CYS A 29 11.32 14.35 -4.12
CA CYS A 29 10.34 13.59 -3.36
C CYS A 29 9.12 14.51 -3.28
N SER A 30 8.31 14.48 -4.34
CA SER A 30 6.90 14.82 -4.24
C SER A 30 6.35 13.84 -3.22
N SER A 31 6.50 14.19 -1.93
CA SER A 31 5.50 13.90 -0.94
C SER A 31 4.23 14.42 -1.58
N LYS A 32 3.56 13.54 -2.33
CA LYS A 32 2.13 13.61 -2.48
C LYS A 32 1.69 13.75 -1.04
N LYS A 33 1.39 14.98 -0.64
CA LYS A 33 0.57 15.27 0.52
C LYS A 33 -0.54 14.28 0.35
N GLN A 34 -0.51 13.26 1.21
CA GLN A 34 -1.57 12.28 1.32
C GLN A 34 -2.73 13.16 1.72
N THR A 35 -3.47 13.59 0.70
CA THR A 35 -4.66 14.35 0.87
C THR A 35 -5.46 13.49 1.82
N ASN A 36 -5.81 14.09 2.95
CA ASN A 36 -6.83 13.59 3.85
C ASN A 36 -8.18 13.67 3.12
N THR A 37 -8.23 13.08 1.94
CA THR A 37 -9.41 12.66 1.21
C THR A 37 -9.55 11.23 1.70
N GLN A 38 -10.50 11.02 2.60
CA GLN A 38 -10.85 9.67 3.04
C GLN A 38 -11.05 8.82 1.79
N SER A 39 -10.33 7.68 1.72
CA SER A 39 -10.40 6.76 0.59
C SER A 39 -11.80 6.16 0.60
N PRO A 40 -12.59 6.31 -0.49
CA PRO A 40 -13.90 5.68 -0.61
C PRO A 40 -13.85 4.17 -0.34
N ALA A 41 -12.81 3.48 -0.80
CA ALA A 41 -12.63 2.06 -0.54
C ALA A 41 -12.47 1.75 0.96
N ILE A 42 -11.69 2.55 1.70
CA ILE A 42 -11.53 2.35 3.15
C ILE A 42 -12.84 2.67 3.89
N GLN A 43 -13.61 3.65 3.44
CA GLN A 43 -14.94 3.94 3.99
C GLN A 43 -15.89 2.77 3.75
N GLN A 44 -15.88 2.18 2.55
CA GLN A 44 -16.66 0.99 2.23
C GLN A 44 -16.27 -0.19 3.14
N MET A 45 -14.98 -0.45 3.34
CA MET A 45 -14.52 -1.49 4.26
C MET A 45 -15.07 -1.27 5.68
N ALA A 46 -15.08 -0.03 6.18
CA ALA A 46 -15.63 0.29 7.50
C ALA A 46 -17.14 0.05 7.61
N GLN A 47 -17.87 0.09 6.50
CA GLN A 47 -19.31 -0.18 6.46
C GLN A 47 -19.63 -1.67 6.27
N GLU A 48 -18.79 -2.39 5.52
CA GLU A 48 -19.08 -3.77 5.11
C GLU A 48 -18.43 -4.85 5.98
N PHE A 49 -17.32 -4.53 6.65
CA PHE A 49 -16.58 -5.51 7.44
C PHE A 49 -17.38 -5.96 8.66
N LEU A 50 -17.22 -7.23 9.03
CA LEU A 50 -17.85 -7.74 10.24
C LEU A 50 -17.13 -7.22 11.49
N GLY A 51 -17.69 -6.18 12.11
CA GLY A 51 -17.24 -5.60 13.37
C GLY A 51 -17.27 -4.07 13.33
N GLU A 52 -17.23 -3.44 14.50
CA GLU A 52 -17.18 -1.98 14.61
C GLU A 52 -15.73 -1.49 14.54
N TYR A 53 -15.17 -1.46 13.34
CA TYR A 53 -13.81 -0.99 13.11
C TYR A 53 -13.78 0.46 12.63
N GLY A 54 -12.93 1.27 13.26
CA GLY A 54 -12.68 2.63 12.79
C GLY A 54 -11.94 2.66 11.45
N ILE A 55 -12.24 3.66 10.63
CA ILE A 55 -11.58 3.92 9.33
C ILE A 55 -10.05 3.93 9.47
N ASP A 56 -9.52 4.56 10.51
CA ASP A 56 -8.07 4.65 10.75
C ASP A 56 -7.45 3.30 11.10
N PHE A 57 -8.18 2.47 11.84
CA PHE A 57 -7.74 1.12 12.18
C PHE A 57 -7.70 0.26 10.92
N ILE A 58 -8.76 0.21 10.13
CA ILE A 58 -8.79 -0.54 8.86
C ILE A 58 -7.66 -0.08 7.93
N ARG A 59 -7.48 1.24 7.77
CA ARG A 59 -6.41 1.80 6.95
C ARG A 59 -5.04 1.33 7.43
N LYS A 60 -4.78 1.39 8.75
CA LYS A 60 -3.52 0.94 9.34
C LYS A 60 -3.25 -0.52 9.03
N GLU A 61 -4.26 -1.37 9.18
CA GLU A 61 -4.15 -2.82 9.00
C GLU A 61 -3.94 -3.21 7.53
N VAL A 62 -4.70 -2.60 6.61
CA VAL A 62 -4.52 -2.80 5.16
C VAL A 62 -3.16 -2.27 4.71
N ASN A 63 -2.73 -1.11 5.20
CA ASN A 63 -1.42 -0.55 4.87
C ASN A 63 -0.27 -1.42 5.35
N ALA A 64 -0.40 -2.02 6.54
CA ALA A 64 0.56 -2.97 7.06
C ALA A 64 0.65 -4.20 6.15
N ALA A 65 -0.49 -4.76 5.75
CA ALA A 65 -0.53 -5.90 4.83
C ALA A 65 0.06 -5.54 3.46
N PHE A 66 -0.31 -4.40 2.88
CA PHE A 66 0.24 -3.93 1.60
C PHE A 66 1.75 -3.74 1.66
N LYS A 67 2.28 -3.21 2.77
CA LYS A 67 3.72 -3.02 2.97
C LYS A 67 4.47 -4.35 2.99
N VAL A 68 3.90 -5.39 3.60
CA VAL A 68 4.50 -6.72 3.67
C VAL A 68 4.63 -7.37 2.28
N TYR A 69 3.68 -7.11 1.38
CA TYR A 69 3.65 -7.66 0.01
C TYR A 69 4.05 -6.65 -1.08
N GLU A 70 4.63 -5.51 -0.69
CA GLU A 70 5.07 -4.44 -1.60
C GLU A 70 3.97 -3.95 -2.57
N VAL A 71 2.70 -3.97 -2.12
CA VAL A 71 1.56 -3.50 -2.89
C VAL A 71 1.48 -1.97 -2.84
N PRO A 72 1.38 -1.27 -3.99
CA PRO A 72 1.22 0.18 -4.02
C PRO A 72 -0.06 0.62 -3.30
N GLN A 73 0.06 1.59 -2.39
CA GLN A 73 -1.05 2.17 -1.63
C GLN A 73 -1.87 3.17 -2.48
N THR A 74 -2.53 2.66 -3.51
CA THR A 74 -3.37 3.43 -4.44
C THR A 74 -4.85 3.09 -4.23
N GLU A 75 -5.75 4.02 -4.55
CA GLU A 75 -7.20 3.81 -4.43
C GLU A 75 -7.69 2.54 -5.14
N ALA A 76 -7.20 2.27 -6.35
CA ALA A 76 -7.54 1.05 -7.09
C ALA A 76 -7.17 -0.23 -6.34
N ASN A 77 -6.04 -0.25 -5.63
CA ASN A 77 -5.62 -1.41 -4.83
C ASN A 77 -6.42 -1.52 -3.53
N TYR A 78 -6.78 -0.40 -2.89
CA TYR A 78 -7.70 -0.42 -1.75
C TYR A 78 -9.06 -0.95 -2.17
N GLN A 79 -9.63 -0.48 -3.28
CA GLN A 79 -10.92 -0.97 -3.79
C GLN A 79 -10.87 -2.47 -4.08
N ARG A 80 -9.84 -2.92 -4.81
CA ARG A 80 -9.65 -4.35 -5.08
C ARG A 80 -9.50 -5.17 -3.81
N CYS A 81 -8.85 -4.63 -2.78
CA CYS A 81 -8.75 -5.28 -1.48
C CYS A 81 -10.11 -5.36 -0.77
N ALA A 82 -10.92 -4.31 -0.83
CA ALA A 82 -12.26 -4.27 -0.24
C ALA A 82 -13.13 -5.34 -0.90
N ASP A 83 -13.20 -5.32 -2.22
CA ASP A 83 -14.01 -6.24 -3.01
C ASP A 83 -13.60 -7.69 -2.75
N GLU A 84 -12.29 -7.97 -2.73
CA GLU A 84 -11.78 -9.33 -2.51
C GLU A 84 -12.05 -9.82 -1.09
N LEU A 85 -11.84 -8.99 -0.05
CA LEU A 85 -12.12 -9.37 1.33
C LEU A 85 -13.62 -9.60 1.57
N THR A 86 -14.48 -8.69 1.09
CA THR A 86 -15.94 -8.86 1.15
C THR A 86 -16.36 -10.13 0.41
N ARG A 87 -15.80 -10.40 -0.77
CA ARG A 87 -16.10 -11.60 -1.56
C ARG A 87 -15.69 -12.87 -0.82
N LEU A 88 -14.48 -12.90 -0.25
CA LEU A 88 -13.95 -14.05 0.48
C LEU A 88 -14.76 -14.34 1.74
N ARG A 89 -15.12 -13.31 2.52
CA ARG A 89 -16.02 -13.49 3.66
C ARG A 89 -17.36 -14.07 3.21
N LYS A 90 -18.01 -13.47 2.21
CA LYS A 90 -19.33 -13.93 1.73
C LYS A 90 -19.30 -15.37 1.20
N ALA A 91 -18.17 -15.79 0.65
CA ALA A 91 -17.97 -17.17 0.18
C ALA A 91 -17.63 -18.16 1.30
N SER A 92 -17.15 -17.68 2.45
CA SER A 92 -16.71 -18.53 3.57
C SER A 92 -17.88 -19.20 4.27
N LYS A 93 -17.78 -20.52 4.45
CA LYS A 93 -18.80 -21.33 5.14
C LYS A 93 -18.77 -21.20 6.67
N ASN A 94 -17.62 -20.84 7.23
CA ASN A 94 -17.39 -20.78 8.69
C ASN A 94 -17.29 -19.34 9.21
N SER A 95 -17.88 -18.37 8.50
CA SER A 95 -17.95 -16.97 8.93
C SER A 95 -16.59 -16.32 9.25
N VAL A 96 -15.52 -16.69 8.52
CA VAL A 96 -14.21 -16.04 8.64
C VAL A 96 -14.34 -14.54 8.37
N SER A 97 -13.85 -13.70 9.28
CA SER A 97 -13.93 -12.24 9.13
C SER A 97 -12.85 -11.69 8.20
N GLU A 98 -13.09 -10.51 7.61
CA GLU A 98 -12.10 -9.82 6.78
C GLU A 98 -10.81 -9.50 7.56
N MET A 99 -10.96 -9.16 8.83
CA MET A 99 -9.83 -8.85 9.72
C MET A 99 -9.01 -10.08 10.08
N ASP A 100 -9.64 -11.25 10.25
CA ASP A 100 -8.92 -12.51 10.46
C ASP A 100 -8.07 -12.88 9.24
N ILE A 101 -8.64 -12.73 8.04
CA ILE A 101 -7.94 -12.97 6.77
C ILE A 101 -6.73 -12.02 6.67
N LEU A 102 -6.92 -10.72 6.92
CA LEU A 102 -5.83 -9.74 6.91
C LEU A 102 -4.77 -10.06 7.96
N SER A 103 -5.18 -10.44 9.18
CA SER A 103 -4.27 -10.79 10.26
C SER A 103 -3.39 -11.98 9.88
N HIS A 104 -4.00 -13.04 9.36
CA HIS A 104 -3.29 -14.23 8.90
C HIS A 104 -2.32 -13.91 7.74
N VAL A 105 -2.76 -13.12 6.75
CA VAL A 105 -1.88 -12.69 5.63
C VAL A 105 -0.65 -11.93 6.11
N LYS A 106 -0.78 -11.07 7.13
CA LYS A 106 0.36 -10.35 7.71
C LYS A 106 1.28 -11.27 8.51
N ALA A 107 0.71 -12.22 9.25
CA ALA A 107 1.47 -13.18 10.05
C ALA A 107 2.32 -14.10 9.16
N LEU A 108 1.84 -14.39 7.95
CA LEU A 108 2.62 -15.09 6.94
C LEU A 108 3.72 -14.18 6.39
N ASN A 109 4.96 -14.59 6.61
CA ASN A 109 6.14 -13.90 6.12
C ASN A 109 6.14 -13.91 4.57
N ALA A 110 5.65 -12.83 3.94
CA ALA A 110 5.49 -12.72 2.48
C ALA A 110 6.76 -13.02 1.69
N ARG A 111 7.94 -12.77 2.27
CA ARG A 111 9.24 -13.04 1.64
C ARG A 111 9.51 -14.53 1.46
N ALA A 112 8.86 -15.41 2.23
CA ALA A 112 9.12 -16.84 2.17
C ALA A 112 8.42 -17.55 1.00
N TYR A 113 7.38 -16.96 0.41
CA TYR A 113 6.50 -17.70 -0.50
C TYR A 113 6.43 -17.15 -1.93
N GLY A 114 6.87 -15.92 -2.21
CA GLY A 114 6.82 -15.34 -3.57
C GLY A 114 5.40 -15.25 -4.17
N VAL A 115 4.38 -15.34 -3.32
CA VAL A 115 2.96 -15.30 -3.70
C VAL A 115 2.47 -13.85 -3.61
N SER A 116 1.68 -13.43 -4.59
CA SER A 116 1.08 -12.09 -4.58
C SER A 116 0.06 -11.93 -3.45
N PHE A 117 -0.07 -10.70 -2.94
CA PHE A 117 -1.01 -10.36 -1.86
C PHE A 117 -2.42 -10.92 -2.06
N PHE A 118 -3.02 -10.69 -3.23
CA PHE A 118 -4.39 -11.15 -3.51
C PHE A 118 -4.53 -12.67 -3.57
N LYS A 119 -3.51 -13.38 -4.06
CA LYS A 119 -3.50 -14.84 -4.02
C LYS A 119 -3.36 -15.35 -2.58
N GLN A 120 -2.60 -14.64 -1.75
CA GLN A 120 -2.43 -14.97 -0.35
C GLN A 120 -3.68 -14.67 0.50
N LEU A 121 -4.47 -13.64 0.16
CA LEU A 121 -5.80 -13.41 0.75
C LEU A 121 -6.70 -14.63 0.55
N SER A 122 -6.85 -15.09 -0.70
CA SER A 122 -7.71 -16.25 -0.98
C SER A 122 -7.19 -17.53 -0.31
N ALA A 123 -5.87 -17.74 -0.29
CA ALA A 123 -5.26 -18.88 0.39
C ALA A 123 -5.49 -18.83 1.92
N SER A 124 -5.37 -17.64 2.52
CA SER A 124 -5.61 -17.44 3.95
C SER A 124 -7.06 -17.64 4.32
N ALA A 125 -8.01 -17.11 3.54
CA ALA A 125 -9.43 -17.36 3.75
C ALA A 125 -9.75 -18.86 3.74
N LYS A 126 -9.25 -19.60 2.74
CA LYS A 126 -9.43 -21.06 2.66
C LYS A 126 -8.76 -21.82 3.80
N TYR A 127 -7.60 -21.36 4.27
CA TYR A 127 -6.93 -21.94 5.42
C TYR A 127 -7.79 -21.77 6.69
N LEU A 128 -8.28 -20.55 6.92
CA LEU A 128 -9.08 -20.20 8.10
C LEU A 128 -10.48 -20.82 8.11
N GLU A 129 -11.00 -21.23 6.95
CA GLU A 129 -12.21 -22.06 6.91
C GLU A 129 -12.01 -23.39 7.65
N ASN A 130 -10.80 -23.95 7.65
CA ASN A 130 -10.55 -25.28 8.20
C ASN A 130 -9.71 -25.25 9.48
N ASN A 131 -9.15 -24.09 9.84
CA ASN A 131 -8.23 -23.92 10.96
C ASN A 131 -8.62 -22.66 11.72
N SER A 132 -8.74 -22.77 13.04
CA SER A 132 -8.86 -21.58 13.88
C SER A 132 -7.57 -20.77 13.84
N LEU A 133 -7.70 -19.46 13.97
CA LEU A 133 -6.59 -18.52 13.93
C LEU A 133 -5.80 -18.62 15.26
N ASP A 134 -4.97 -19.66 15.38
CA ASP A 134 -4.08 -19.87 16.52
C ASP A 134 -2.77 -19.08 16.26
N LEU A 135 -2.87 -17.75 16.34
CA LEU A 135 -1.70 -16.90 16.21
C LEU A 135 -0.91 -16.93 17.53
N PRO A 136 0.41 -17.24 17.50
CA PRO A 136 1.24 -17.05 18.68
C PRO A 136 1.21 -15.58 19.07
N SER A 137 0.76 -15.32 20.30
CA SER A 137 0.65 -14.00 20.94
C SER A 137 1.96 -13.25 21.03
#